data_AF-A0A8U0VAC6-F1
#
_entry.id   AF-A0A8U0VAC6-F1
#
_cell.length_a   1.000
_cell.length_b   1.000
_cell.length_c   1.000
_cell.angle_alpha   90.00
_cell.angle_beta   90.00
_cell.angle_gamma   90.00
#
_symmetry.space_group_name_H-M   'P 1'
#
loop_
_entity.id
_entity.type
_entity.pdbx_description
1 polymer ?
#
loop_
_entity_poly.entity_id
_entity_poly.type
_entity_poly.pdbx_seq_one_letter_code
_entity_poly.pdbx_strand_id
1 'polypeptide(L)'
;MMIHGFQSSHQDFSFGPWTLTAAKTHIMKSADVERLADELHMPSLPEMMFGDNVLRIQHGSGFGIEFNATDALRCVNNYQGMLKVACAEEWQESRTEGEHSQDVLKPYDWTYTTDYKGTLLGESLKLKVVPTTDHIDTEKLKAREQIKFFEEVLLFEDELHDHGVSSLSVKIRVMPSSFFLLLRFFLRIDGVLIRMNDTRLYHEADKTYMLREYTSRESKIANLMHVSPSLFTEPNEISQYLPIKEAVCEKLLFPERMDPNPADSQESAPAE
;
A
#
# COMPACT_ATOMS: atom_id res chain seq x y z
N MET A 1 5.10 -35.25 -7.98
CA MET A 1 4.06 -34.21 -8.12
C MET A 1 4.78 -32.90 -8.39
N MET A 2 4.58 -32.29 -9.57
CA MET A 2 5.20 -31.01 -9.88
C MET A 2 4.51 -29.92 -9.06
N ILE A 3 5.23 -29.43 -8.05
CA ILE A 3 4.91 -28.19 -7.35
C ILE A 3 4.80 -27.13 -8.44
N HIS A 4 3.63 -26.53 -8.62
CA HIS A 4 3.49 -25.39 -9.53
C HIS A 4 4.37 -24.29 -8.96
N GLY A 5 5.59 -24.17 -9.51
CA GLY A 5 6.53 -23.15 -9.11
C GLY A 5 5.87 -21.79 -9.27
N PHE A 6 5.97 -20.96 -8.24
CA PHE A 6 5.58 -19.57 -8.33
C PHE A 6 6.20 -18.96 -9.59
N GLN A 7 5.37 -18.59 -10.57
CA GLN A 7 5.85 -17.95 -11.79
C GLN A 7 5.99 -16.47 -11.50
N SER A 8 7.24 -16.00 -11.44
CA SER A 8 7.50 -14.58 -11.45
C SER A 8 6.85 -13.96 -12.69
N SER A 9 6.05 -12.92 -12.50
CA SER A 9 5.39 -12.20 -13.57
C SER A 9 5.85 -10.75 -13.59
N HIS A 10 6.22 -10.27 -14.76
CA HIS A 10 6.47 -8.86 -15.01
C HIS A 10 5.50 -8.39 -16.08
N GLN A 11 4.69 -7.39 -15.76
CA GLN A 11 3.73 -6.81 -16.69
C GLN A 11 3.95 -5.31 -16.79
N ASP A 12 4.17 -4.86 -18.02
CA ASP A 12 4.18 -3.44 -18.36
C ASP A 12 2.92 -3.10 -19.16
N PHE A 13 2.26 -2.02 -18.76
CA PHE A 13 1.09 -1.50 -19.46
C PHE A 13 1.25 0.01 -19.66
N SER A 14 1.25 0.44 -20.91
CA SER A 14 1.36 1.87 -21.25
C SER A 14 0.00 2.43 -21.64
N PHE A 15 -0.34 3.61 -21.12
CA PHE A 15 -1.51 4.37 -21.53
C PHE A 15 -1.21 5.87 -21.54
N GLY A 16 -1.39 6.51 -22.69
CA GLY A 16 -1.01 7.92 -22.86
C GLY A 16 0.46 8.14 -22.48
N PRO A 17 0.79 9.11 -21.61
CA PRO A 17 2.15 9.36 -21.14
C PRO A 17 2.56 8.50 -19.93
N TRP A 18 1.71 7.57 -19.49
CA TRP A 18 1.94 6.73 -18.31
C TRP A 18 2.40 5.33 -18.69
N THR A 19 3.34 4.80 -17.92
CA THR A 19 3.73 3.40 -17.91
C THR A 19 3.49 2.83 -16.52
N LEU A 20 2.74 1.72 -16.47
CA LEU A 20 2.54 0.92 -15.28
C LEU A 20 3.43 -0.29 -15.36
N THR A 21 4.16 -0.55 -14.28
CA THR A 21 4.98 -1.75 -14.13
C THR A 21 4.52 -2.49 -12.90
N ALA A 22 4.15 -3.76 -13.07
CA ALA A 22 3.83 -4.67 -11.99
C ALA A 22 4.79 -5.86 -12.02
N ALA A 23 5.60 -5.98 -10.96
CA ALA A 23 6.46 -7.12 -10.74
C ALA A 23 5.93 -7.95 -9.58
N LYS A 24 5.78 -9.26 -9.81
CA LYS A 24 5.47 -10.26 -8.79
C LYS A 24 6.54 -11.34 -8.86
N THR A 25 7.21 -11.60 -7.75
CA THR A 25 8.34 -12.51 -7.61
C THR A 25 8.13 -13.38 -6.37
N HIS A 26 9.04 -14.33 -6.18
CA HIS A 26 9.11 -15.14 -4.97
C HIS A 26 9.41 -14.29 -3.71
N ILE A 27 9.12 -14.88 -2.55
CA ILE A 27 9.51 -14.33 -1.23
C ILE A 27 11.03 -14.22 -1.11
N MET A 28 11.50 -13.25 -0.34
CA MET A 28 12.92 -13.05 -0.07
C MET A 28 13.56 -14.28 0.59
N LYS A 29 14.84 -14.51 0.31
CA LYS A 29 15.63 -15.56 0.95
C LYS A 29 16.05 -15.13 2.35
N SER A 30 16.23 -16.08 3.26
CA SER A 30 16.54 -15.81 4.67
C SER A 30 17.73 -14.86 4.88
N ALA A 31 18.82 -15.02 4.12
CA ALA A 31 19.99 -14.14 4.23
C ALA A 31 19.70 -12.67 3.82
N ASP A 32 18.80 -12.47 2.85
CA ASP A 32 18.39 -11.13 2.41
C ASP A 32 17.39 -10.52 3.39
N VAL A 33 16.54 -11.36 4.01
CA VAL A 33 15.62 -10.97 5.08
C VAL A 33 16.38 -10.49 6.32
N GLU A 34 17.37 -11.24 6.80
CA GLU A 34 18.18 -10.87 7.96
C GLU A 34 18.91 -9.54 7.73
N ARG A 35 19.53 -9.40 6.56
CA ARG A 35 20.23 -8.16 6.16
C ARG A 35 19.28 -6.97 6.12
N LEU A 36 18.09 -7.13 5.53
CA LEU A 36 17.10 -6.06 5.47
C LEU A 36 16.50 -5.74 6.85
N ALA A 37 16.30 -6.74 7.71
CA ALA A 37 15.86 -6.54 9.09
C ALA A 37 16.87 -5.68 9.87
N ASP A 38 18.17 -5.97 9.73
CA ASP A 38 19.25 -5.19 10.32
C ASP A 38 19.27 -3.75 9.78
N GLU A 39 19.15 -3.57 8.46
CA GLU A 39 19.08 -2.24 7.83
C GLU A 39 17.89 -1.41 8.34
N LEU A 40 16.73 -2.05 8.52
CA LEU A 40 15.51 -1.42 9.03
C LEU A 40 15.48 -1.31 10.55
N HIS A 41 16.46 -1.88 11.27
CA HIS A 41 16.49 -1.96 12.72
C HIS A 41 15.25 -2.66 13.31
N MET A 42 14.77 -3.71 12.63
CA MET A 42 13.62 -4.54 13.02
C MET A 42 14.13 -5.91 13.51
N PRO A 43 13.53 -6.51 14.55
CA PRO A 43 13.92 -7.85 15.02
C PRO A 43 13.71 -8.95 13.98
N SER A 44 12.63 -8.83 13.21
CA SER A 44 12.26 -9.74 12.12
C SER A 44 11.41 -9.00 11.10
N LEU A 45 11.38 -9.52 9.86
CA LEU A 45 10.45 -9.09 8.82
C LEU A 45 9.25 -10.04 8.76
N PRO A 46 8.16 -9.66 8.08
CA PRO A 46 7.05 -10.56 7.78
C PRO A 46 7.50 -11.91 7.18
N GLU A 47 6.85 -13.00 7.58
CA GLU A 47 7.13 -14.36 7.08
C GLU A 47 7.13 -14.44 5.54
N MET A 48 6.14 -13.82 4.90
CA MET A 48 6.04 -13.72 3.45
C MET A 48 6.40 -12.32 2.97
N MET A 49 7.70 -12.01 2.97
CA MET A 49 8.22 -10.74 2.48
C MET A 49 8.55 -10.78 0.98
N PHE A 50 7.84 -10.00 0.17
CA PHE A 50 8.09 -9.89 -1.28
C PHE A 50 8.92 -8.64 -1.62
N GLY A 51 10.23 -8.72 -1.40
CA GLY A 51 11.14 -7.57 -1.56
C GLY A 51 11.25 -7.01 -2.97
N ASP A 52 11.14 -7.86 -4.00
CA ASP A 52 11.21 -7.44 -5.40
C ASP A 52 9.82 -7.15 -6.01
N ASN A 53 8.74 -7.31 -5.23
CA ASN A 53 7.41 -6.95 -5.70
C ASN A 53 7.26 -5.43 -5.73
N VAL A 54 6.76 -4.93 -6.86
CA VAL A 54 6.50 -3.50 -7.03
C VAL A 54 5.30 -3.28 -7.92
N LEU A 55 4.50 -2.28 -7.57
CA LEU A 55 3.57 -1.64 -8.48
C LEU A 55 4.02 -0.19 -8.68
N ARG A 56 4.39 0.16 -9.90
CA ARG A 56 4.96 1.47 -10.26
C ARG A 56 4.09 2.14 -11.32
N ILE A 57 3.85 3.42 -11.13
CA ILE A 57 3.20 4.33 -12.08
C ILE A 57 4.20 5.42 -12.41
N GLN A 58 4.65 5.49 -13.65
CA GLN A 58 5.66 6.45 -14.09
C GLN A 58 5.19 7.25 -15.29
N HIS A 59 5.37 8.56 -15.24
CA HIS A 59 5.14 9.46 -16.37
C HIS A 59 6.36 9.45 -17.29
N GLY A 60 6.17 9.68 -18.60
CA GLY A 60 7.26 9.82 -19.57
C GLY A 60 8.26 10.94 -19.25
N SER A 61 7.88 11.89 -18.40
CA SER A 61 8.77 12.95 -17.88
C SER A 61 9.66 12.50 -16.71
N GLY A 62 9.55 11.24 -16.28
CA GLY A 62 10.41 10.64 -15.26
C GLY A 62 9.89 10.68 -13.83
N PHE A 63 8.91 11.54 -13.51
CA PHE A 63 8.26 11.55 -12.20
C PHE A 63 7.23 10.41 -12.09
N GLY A 64 6.88 10.02 -10.87
CA GLY A 64 5.89 8.95 -10.67
C GLY A 64 5.68 8.61 -9.20
N ILE A 65 5.07 7.46 -8.97
CA ILE A 65 4.88 6.88 -7.65
C ILE A 65 5.00 5.36 -7.75
N GLU A 66 5.60 4.74 -6.75
CA GLU A 66 5.64 3.28 -6.63
C GLU A 66 5.25 2.80 -5.24
N PHE A 67 4.94 1.52 -5.17
CA PHE A 67 4.54 0.83 -3.95
C PHE A 67 5.39 -0.43 -3.84
N ASN A 68 6.24 -0.48 -2.81
CA ASN A 68 7.12 -1.60 -2.51
C ASN A 68 7.08 -1.93 -1.01
N ALA A 69 7.44 -3.17 -0.66
CA ALA A 69 7.35 -3.65 0.71
C ALA A 69 8.40 -2.97 1.63
N THR A 70 9.62 -2.76 1.13
CA THR A 70 10.73 -2.21 1.91
C THR A 70 10.45 -0.80 2.44
N ASP A 71 9.96 0.11 1.59
CA ASP A 71 9.58 1.46 2.00
C ASP A 71 8.36 1.47 2.92
N ALA A 72 7.44 0.51 2.75
CA ALA A 72 6.33 0.35 3.66
C ALA A 72 6.81 -0.05 5.07
N LEU A 73 7.79 -0.96 5.17
CA LEU A 73 8.38 -1.38 6.44
C LEU A 73 9.24 -0.27 7.09
N ARG A 74 9.82 0.65 6.33
CA ARG A 74 10.46 1.85 6.88
C ARG A 74 9.50 2.77 7.63
N CYS A 75 8.22 2.73 7.29
CA CYS A 75 7.18 3.50 7.98
C CYS A 75 6.63 2.76 9.21
N VAL A 76 7.04 1.52 9.45
CA VAL A 76 6.70 0.80 10.69
C VAL A 76 7.43 1.47 11.85
N ASN A 77 6.71 1.62 12.96
CA ASN A 77 7.22 2.33 14.11
C ASN A 77 8.26 1.47 14.86
N ASN A 78 9.53 1.65 14.50
CA ASN A 78 10.61 0.84 15.06
C ASN A 78 11.03 1.26 16.48
N TYR A 79 10.52 2.38 17.02
CA TYR A 79 11.10 3.00 18.21
C TYR A 79 10.15 3.65 19.23
N GLN A 80 8.83 3.75 18.99
CA GLN A 80 7.94 4.18 20.06
C GLN A 80 7.51 2.98 20.91
N GLY A 81 8.23 2.78 22.01
CA GLY A 81 7.83 1.93 23.12
C GLY A 81 6.59 2.39 23.87
N MET A 82 5.51 2.70 23.14
CA MET A 82 4.21 3.10 23.66
C MET A 82 3.03 2.36 23.02
N LEU A 83 3.25 1.43 22.09
CA LEU A 83 2.32 0.30 21.97
C LEU A 83 2.63 -0.69 23.11
N LYS A 84 2.43 -0.22 24.35
CA LYS A 84 1.67 -1.02 25.31
C LYS A 84 0.31 -1.21 24.66
N VAL A 85 0.23 -2.12 23.69
CA VAL A 85 -1.06 -2.65 23.29
C VAL A 85 -1.57 -3.21 24.62
N ALA A 86 -2.68 -2.71 25.12
CA ALA A 86 -3.39 -3.39 26.21
C ALA A 86 -3.62 -4.89 25.88
N CYS A 87 -3.46 -5.24 24.60
CA CYS A 87 -3.48 -6.59 24.09
C CYS A 87 -2.17 -7.36 24.20
N ALA A 88 -1.03 -6.74 24.48
CA ALA A 88 0.19 -7.47 24.85
C ALA A 88 0.05 -8.06 26.25
N GLU A 89 -0.67 -7.39 27.16
CA GLU A 89 -1.06 -7.97 28.46
C GLU A 89 -2.11 -9.08 28.25
N GLU A 90 -3.18 -8.87 27.47
CA GLU A 90 -4.18 -9.93 27.18
C GLU A 90 -3.60 -11.13 26.36
N TRP A 91 -2.63 -10.89 25.47
CA TRP A 91 -1.90 -11.90 24.69
C TRP A 91 -0.79 -12.58 25.52
N GLN A 92 -0.21 -11.89 26.51
CA GLN A 92 0.68 -12.52 27.49
C GLN A 92 -0.10 -13.37 28.49
N GLU A 93 -1.28 -12.91 28.92
CA GLU A 93 -2.17 -13.66 29.80
C GLU A 93 -2.71 -14.94 29.14
N SER A 94 -2.89 -14.96 27.82
CA SER A 94 -3.24 -16.19 27.09
C SER A 94 -2.08 -17.19 26.95
N ARG A 95 -0.82 -16.77 27.19
CA ARG A 95 0.38 -17.64 27.24
C ARG A 95 0.67 -18.23 28.62
N THR A 96 -0.21 -18.04 29.60
CA THR A 96 -0.05 -18.69 30.92
C THR A 96 -0.49 -20.16 30.88
N GLU A 97 0.36 -21.03 30.32
CA GLU A 97 0.58 -22.45 30.65
C GLU A 97 1.38 -23.14 29.52
N GLY A 98 2.71 -23.11 29.54
CA GLY A 98 3.45 -24.06 28.70
C GLY A 98 4.95 -23.86 28.49
N GLU A 99 5.42 -22.70 28.04
CA GLU A 99 6.78 -22.63 27.47
C GLU A 99 7.61 -21.46 28.02
N HIS A 100 8.64 -21.82 28.78
CA HIS A 100 9.65 -20.94 29.31
C HIS A 100 10.58 -20.41 28.20
N SER A 101 10.37 -19.15 27.82
CA SER A 101 11.43 -18.25 27.37
C SER A 101 11.09 -16.83 27.82
N GLN A 102 11.73 -16.38 28.90
CA GLN A 102 11.72 -14.96 29.31
C GLN A 102 12.64 -14.16 28.37
N ASP A 103 12.33 -14.14 27.07
CA ASP A 103 12.88 -13.10 26.22
C ASP A 103 12.08 -11.83 26.50
N VAL A 104 12.75 -10.87 27.14
CA VAL A 104 12.26 -9.51 27.34
C VAL A 104 11.99 -8.94 25.94
N LEU A 105 10.75 -9.06 25.48
CA LEU A 105 10.31 -8.53 24.19
C LEU A 105 10.65 -7.04 24.17
N LYS A 106 11.61 -6.67 23.33
CA LYS A 106 11.88 -5.27 23.00
C LYS A 106 10.54 -4.64 22.57
N PRO A 107 10.24 -3.40 22.98
CA PRO A 107 8.97 -2.77 22.66
C PRO A 107 8.93 -2.43 21.17
N TYR A 108 8.56 -3.43 20.38
CA TYR A 108 8.55 -3.44 18.93
C TYR A 108 7.13 -3.75 18.45
N ASP A 109 6.70 -3.05 17.40
CA ASP A 109 5.42 -3.32 16.77
C ASP A 109 5.52 -4.55 15.86
N TRP A 110 5.30 -5.74 16.45
CA TRP A 110 5.24 -7.01 15.74
C TRP A 110 4.05 -7.11 14.77
N THR A 111 3.14 -6.13 14.76
CA THR A 111 1.99 -6.11 13.86
C THR A 111 2.31 -5.55 12.47
N TYR A 112 3.52 -4.99 12.29
CA TYR A 112 3.97 -4.36 11.05
C TYR A 112 3.02 -3.24 10.58
N THR A 113 2.38 -2.52 11.51
CA THR A 113 1.47 -1.43 11.16
C THR A 113 2.24 -0.32 10.45
N THR A 114 1.80 -0.01 9.23
CA THR A 114 2.41 1.00 8.38
C THR A 114 1.39 2.04 7.93
N ASP A 115 1.78 3.31 7.94
CA ASP A 115 1.01 4.43 7.39
C ASP A 115 1.51 4.83 5.99
N TYR A 116 2.26 3.94 5.33
CA TYR A 116 2.85 4.15 4.02
C TYR A 116 1.82 4.58 2.95
N LYS A 117 2.18 5.62 2.20
CA LYS A 117 1.30 6.28 1.20
C LYS A 117 1.89 6.26 -0.22
N GLY A 118 2.85 5.35 -0.47
CA GLY A 118 3.60 5.25 -1.71
C GLY A 118 4.88 6.10 -1.74
N THR A 119 5.87 5.65 -2.50
CA THR A 119 7.18 6.29 -2.69
C THR A 119 7.14 7.14 -3.94
N LEU A 120 7.41 8.45 -3.80
CA LEU A 120 7.44 9.37 -4.94
C LEU A 120 8.73 9.21 -5.75
N LEU A 121 8.58 9.04 -7.05
CA LEU A 121 9.68 8.86 -8.00
C LEU A 121 10.03 10.16 -8.74
N GLY A 122 11.27 10.19 -9.23
CA GLY A 122 11.83 11.24 -10.08
C GLY A 122 13.08 11.88 -9.50
N GLU A 123 14.12 12.08 -10.32
CA GLU A 123 15.38 12.68 -9.87
C GLU A 123 15.26 14.21 -9.80
N SER A 124 14.88 14.83 -10.92
CA SER A 124 14.77 16.29 -11.09
C SER A 124 13.33 16.80 -10.97
N LEU A 125 12.38 16.03 -11.50
CA LEU A 125 10.95 16.34 -11.49
C LEU A 125 10.26 15.40 -10.49
N LYS A 126 9.59 15.95 -9.48
CA LYS A 126 8.87 15.18 -8.46
C LYS A 126 7.44 15.71 -8.31
N LEU A 127 6.54 14.82 -7.92
CA LEU A 127 5.19 15.18 -7.51
C LEU A 127 5.23 16.05 -6.26
N LYS A 128 4.50 17.17 -6.26
CA LYS A 128 4.38 18.05 -5.09
C LYS A 128 3.12 17.68 -4.31
N VAL A 129 3.29 17.22 -3.09
CA VAL A 129 2.18 16.90 -2.18
C VAL A 129 1.64 18.19 -1.56
N VAL A 130 0.34 18.45 -1.71
CA VAL A 130 -0.34 19.58 -1.05
C VAL A 130 -1.61 19.10 -0.36
N PRO A 131 -1.96 19.62 0.82
CA PRO A 131 -3.25 19.34 1.45
C PRO A 131 -4.41 19.79 0.57
N THR A 132 -5.52 19.06 0.60
CA THR A 132 -6.73 19.44 -0.14
C THR A 132 -8.00 19.10 0.62
N THR A 133 -9.09 19.80 0.29
CA THR A 133 -10.46 19.46 0.69
C THR A 133 -11.19 18.62 -0.35
N ASP A 134 -10.56 18.39 -1.51
CA ASP A 134 -11.15 17.60 -2.58
C ASP A 134 -11.13 16.11 -2.20
N HIS A 135 -12.24 15.45 -2.49
CA HIS A 135 -12.41 14.02 -2.21
C HIS A 135 -12.47 13.21 -3.51
N ILE A 136 -12.09 11.93 -3.42
CA ILE A 136 -12.26 11.00 -4.53
C ILE A 136 -13.75 10.72 -4.71
N ASP A 137 -14.27 11.08 -5.88
CA ASP A 137 -15.67 10.88 -6.21
C ASP A 137 -15.96 9.39 -6.44
N THR A 138 -16.52 8.75 -5.40
CA THR A 138 -16.90 7.34 -5.45
C THR A 138 -18.00 7.02 -6.45
N GLU A 139 -18.80 8.00 -6.89
CA GLU A 139 -19.84 7.79 -7.90
C GLU A 139 -19.20 7.59 -9.27
N LYS A 140 -18.14 8.34 -9.59
CA LYS A 140 -17.33 8.13 -10.80
C LYS A 140 -16.69 6.74 -10.82
N LEU A 141 -16.28 6.21 -9.67
CA LEU A 141 -15.72 4.85 -9.59
C LEU A 141 -16.77 3.74 -9.82
N LYS A 142 -18.06 4.05 -9.62
CA LYS A 142 -19.19 3.15 -9.95
C LYS A 142 -19.60 3.22 -11.42
N ALA A 143 -19.15 4.23 -12.16
CA ALA A 143 -19.40 4.32 -13.60
C ALA A 143 -18.81 3.10 -14.31
N ARG A 144 -19.61 2.47 -15.18
CA ARG A 144 -19.22 1.26 -15.91
C ARG A 144 -18.34 1.62 -17.11
N GLU A 145 -17.12 2.07 -16.84
CA GLU A 145 -16.08 2.11 -17.86
C GLU A 145 -15.42 0.73 -18.01
N GLN A 146 -15.02 0.38 -19.23
CA GLN A 146 -14.28 -0.85 -19.50
C GLN A 146 -12.92 -0.78 -18.79
N ILE A 147 -12.63 -1.77 -17.95
CA ILE A 147 -11.32 -1.90 -17.32
C ILE A 147 -10.34 -2.36 -18.40
N LYS A 148 -9.41 -1.49 -18.80
CA LYS A 148 -8.37 -1.80 -19.78
C LYS A 148 -7.26 -2.64 -19.18
N PHE A 149 -6.95 -2.37 -17.90
CA PHE A 149 -5.91 -3.07 -17.17
C PHE A 149 -6.33 -3.19 -15.70
N PHE A 150 -6.11 -4.36 -15.13
CA PHE A 150 -6.29 -4.62 -13.70
C PHE A 150 -5.10 -5.45 -13.24
N GLU A 151 -4.52 -5.05 -12.12
CA GLU A 151 -3.46 -5.82 -11.51
C GLU A 151 -3.47 -5.67 -9.99
N GLU A 152 -3.09 -6.74 -9.29
CA GLU A 152 -3.01 -6.82 -7.84
C GLU A 152 -1.68 -7.45 -7.41
N VAL A 153 -0.92 -6.75 -6.58
CA VAL A 153 0.41 -7.14 -6.12
C VAL A 153 0.40 -7.21 -4.59
N LEU A 154 0.74 -8.38 -4.05
CA LEU A 154 0.98 -8.58 -2.62
C LEU A 154 2.39 -8.09 -2.27
N LEU A 155 2.57 -7.28 -1.23
CA LEU A 155 3.86 -6.73 -0.82
C LEU A 155 4.45 -7.52 0.35
N PHE A 156 3.66 -7.77 1.39
CA PHE A 156 4.04 -8.69 2.45
C PHE A 156 2.80 -9.29 3.13
N GLU A 157 3.00 -10.43 3.78
CA GLU A 157 2.01 -11.09 4.63
C GLU A 157 2.70 -11.79 5.81
N ASP A 158 2.03 -11.82 6.96
CA ASP A 158 2.48 -12.46 8.21
C ASP A 158 1.28 -13.03 8.95
N GLU A 159 1.38 -14.26 9.45
CA GLU A 159 0.30 -14.95 10.20
C GLU A 159 0.34 -14.66 11.70
N LEU A 160 1.24 -13.78 12.16
CA LEU A 160 1.35 -13.35 13.55
C LEU A 160 1.54 -14.53 14.52
N HIS A 161 2.26 -15.57 14.09
CA HIS A 161 2.39 -16.85 14.79
C HIS A 161 1.02 -17.49 15.10
N ASP A 162 0.18 -17.66 14.08
CA ASP A 162 -1.19 -18.21 14.17
C ASP A 162 -2.19 -17.40 15.01
N HIS A 163 -1.87 -16.13 15.33
CA HIS A 163 -2.74 -15.25 16.12
C HIS A 163 -3.49 -14.19 15.28
N GLY A 164 -3.42 -14.30 13.96
CA GLY A 164 -4.17 -13.43 13.08
C GLY A 164 -3.55 -13.30 11.70
N VAL A 165 -3.60 -12.10 11.14
CA VAL A 165 -2.95 -11.79 9.86
C VAL A 165 -2.55 -10.32 9.80
N SER A 166 -1.36 -10.05 9.29
CA SER A 166 -0.90 -8.73 8.86
C SER A 166 -0.53 -8.80 7.39
N SER A 167 -1.19 -8.03 6.54
CA SER A 167 -0.99 -8.09 5.09
C SER A 167 -0.99 -6.69 4.49
N LEU A 168 -0.14 -6.49 3.47
CA LEU A 168 -0.11 -5.29 2.66
C LEU A 168 -0.18 -5.66 1.19
N SER A 169 -1.23 -5.19 0.51
CA SER A 169 -1.38 -5.39 -0.93
C SER A 169 -1.76 -4.09 -1.64
N VAL A 170 -1.42 -4.01 -2.92
CA VAL A 170 -1.74 -2.88 -3.78
C VAL A 170 -2.40 -3.37 -5.06
N LYS A 171 -3.50 -2.74 -5.45
CA LYS A 171 -4.20 -3.05 -6.70
C LYS A 171 -4.56 -1.80 -7.48
N ILE A 172 -4.56 -1.92 -8.80
CA ILE A 172 -4.86 -0.83 -9.71
C ILE A 172 -5.88 -1.27 -10.76
N ARG A 173 -6.76 -0.34 -11.11
CA ARG A 173 -7.67 -0.42 -12.26
C ARG A 173 -7.41 0.77 -13.16
N VAL A 174 -7.19 0.51 -14.45
CA VAL A 174 -7.04 1.54 -15.47
C VAL A 174 -8.25 1.53 -16.38
N MET A 175 -8.83 2.70 -16.58
CA MET A 175 -9.97 2.99 -17.41
C MET A 175 -9.49 3.85 -18.60
N PRO A 176 -10.29 4.02 -19.67
CA PRO A 176 -9.93 4.91 -20.78
C PRO A 176 -9.58 6.34 -20.36
N SER A 177 -10.28 6.90 -19.37
CA SER A 177 -10.21 8.30 -18.97
C SER A 177 -9.48 8.54 -17.64
N SER A 178 -9.24 7.49 -16.85
CA SER A 178 -8.78 7.60 -15.47
C SER A 178 -8.11 6.31 -14.99
N PHE A 179 -7.46 6.37 -13.83
CA PHE A 179 -7.08 5.16 -13.10
C PHE A 179 -7.38 5.31 -11.61
N PHE A 180 -7.57 4.17 -10.95
CA PHE A 180 -7.79 4.08 -9.52
C PHE A 180 -6.91 2.99 -8.91
N LEU A 181 -6.15 3.35 -7.88
CA LEU A 181 -5.30 2.46 -7.12
C LEU A 181 -5.71 2.44 -5.65
N LEU A 182 -5.66 1.26 -5.05
CA LEU A 182 -5.86 1.03 -3.63
C LEU A 182 -4.68 0.24 -3.08
N LEU A 183 -3.87 0.88 -2.23
CA LEU A 183 -2.96 0.22 -1.31
C LEU A 183 -3.75 -0.02 -0.01
N ARG A 184 -3.76 -1.25 0.47
CA ARG A 184 -4.44 -1.65 1.70
C ARG A 184 -3.50 -2.42 2.60
N PHE A 185 -3.29 -1.88 3.80
CA PHE A 185 -2.80 -2.62 4.94
C PHE A 185 -3.99 -3.17 5.72
N PHE A 186 -4.00 -4.46 5.99
CA PHE A 186 -5.02 -5.13 6.78
C PHE A 186 -4.38 -5.93 7.91
N LEU A 187 -4.79 -5.62 9.13
CA LEU A 187 -4.34 -6.28 10.35
C LEU A 187 -5.56 -6.81 11.10
N ARG A 188 -5.54 -8.11 11.40
CA ARG A 188 -6.47 -8.76 12.31
C ARG A 188 -5.64 -9.46 13.38
N ILE A 189 -5.94 -9.19 14.64
CA ILE A 189 -5.46 -9.98 15.76
C ILE A 189 -6.68 -10.67 16.34
N ASP A 190 -6.67 -12.00 16.32
CA ASP A 190 -7.84 -12.81 16.63
C ASP A 190 -8.31 -12.57 18.08
N GLY A 191 -9.62 -12.37 18.25
CA GLY A 191 -10.23 -12.01 19.53
C GLY A 191 -9.96 -10.58 20.02
N VAL A 192 -9.04 -9.84 19.39
CA VAL A 192 -8.52 -8.58 19.89
C VAL A 192 -9.03 -7.37 19.09
N LEU A 193 -8.54 -7.16 17.86
CA LEU A 193 -8.84 -5.97 17.06
C LEU A 193 -8.68 -6.22 15.57
N ILE A 194 -9.32 -5.36 14.79
CA ILE A 194 -9.14 -5.25 13.34
C ILE A 194 -8.75 -3.81 13.03
N ARG A 195 -7.65 -3.64 12.30
CA ARG A 195 -7.13 -2.37 11.81
C ARG A 195 -6.95 -2.43 10.30
N MET A 196 -7.26 -1.33 9.62
CA MET A 196 -7.12 -1.24 8.18
C MET A 196 -6.67 0.17 7.80
N ASN A 197 -5.55 0.26 7.08
CA ASN A 197 -5.07 1.51 6.52
C ASN A 197 -5.17 1.44 4.99
N ASP A 198 -6.04 2.28 4.43
CA ASP A 198 -6.25 2.38 2.99
C ASP A 198 -5.61 3.66 2.47
N THR A 199 -4.73 3.55 1.47
CA THR A 199 -4.28 4.67 0.63
C THR A 199 -4.92 4.52 -0.75
N ARG A 200 -5.85 5.40 -1.08
CA ARG A 200 -6.49 5.48 -2.39
C ARG A 200 -5.78 6.53 -3.23
N LEU A 201 -5.53 6.21 -4.49
CA LEU A 201 -4.94 7.13 -5.46
C LEU A 201 -5.83 7.16 -6.71
N TYR A 202 -6.22 8.36 -7.14
CA TYR A 202 -7.09 8.56 -8.28
C TYR A 202 -6.55 9.66 -9.19
N HIS A 203 -6.64 9.46 -10.50
CA HIS A 203 -6.25 10.44 -11.50
C HIS A 203 -7.17 10.36 -12.71
N GLU A 204 -7.58 11.53 -13.20
CA GLU A 204 -8.31 11.70 -14.47
C GLU A 204 -7.36 12.32 -15.50
N ALA A 205 -7.44 11.87 -16.74
CA ALA A 205 -6.52 12.24 -17.81
C ALA A 205 -6.51 13.74 -18.16
N ASP A 206 -7.57 14.48 -17.81
CA ASP A 206 -7.69 15.93 -18.01
C ASP A 206 -7.06 16.75 -16.87
N LYS A 207 -6.63 16.12 -15.78
CA LYS A 207 -6.08 16.80 -14.59
C LYS A 207 -4.56 16.78 -14.58
N THR A 208 -3.97 17.87 -14.11
CA THR A 208 -2.52 17.97 -13.85
C THR A 208 -2.17 17.60 -12.40
N TYR A 209 -2.98 16.74 -11.79
CA TYR A 209 -2.78 16.26 -10.43
C TYR A 209 -3.39 14.87 -10.22
N MET A 210 -2.98 14.18 -9.16
CA MET A 210 -3.67 13.01 -8.61
C MET A 210 -4.26 13.36 -7.25
N LEU A 211 -5.37 12.74 -6.90
CA LEU A 211 -5.92 12.77 -5.54
C LEU A 211 -5.43 11.54 -4.78
N ARG A 212 -4.86 11.76 -3.60
CA ARG A 212 -4.45 10.72 -2.66
C ARG A 212 -5.25 10.87 -1.38
N GLU A 213 -6.01 9.84 -1.02
CA GLU A 213 -6.77 9.79 0.23
C GLU A 213 -6.26 8.65 1.10
N TYR A 214 -5.79 8.99 2.30
CA TYR A 214 -5.43 8.04 3.33
C TYR A 214 -6.54 7.94 4.37
N THR A 215 -6.94 6.73 4.73
CA THR A 215 -7.88 6.47 5.83
C THR A 215 -7.35 5.36 6.72
N SER A 216 -7.19 5.62 8.02
CA SER A 216 -6.94 4.60 9.03
C SER A 216 -8.23 4.29 9.78
N ARG A 217 -8.59 3.00 9.82
CA ARG A 217 -9.79 2.49 10.49
C ARG A 217 -9.37 1.43 11.51
N GLU A 218 -10.01 1.45 12.67
CA GLU A 218 -9.71 0.47 13.73
C GLU A 218 -10.91 0.25 14.65
N SER A 219 -11.17 -1.02 14.97
CA SER A 219 -12.08 -1.40 16.04
C SER A 219 -11.56 -2.61 16.82
N LYS A 220 -11.82 -2.64 18.12
CA LYS A 220 -11.73 -3.87 18.91
C LYS A 220 -12.79 -4.88 18.44
N ILE A 221 -12.44 -6.16 18.44
CA ILE A 221 -13.37 -7.25 18.08
C ILE A 221 -14.57 -7.27 19.05
N ALA A 222 -14.37 -6.92 20.33
CA ALA A 222 -15.46 -6.76 21.30
C ALA A 222 -16.59 -5.81 20.84
N ASN A 223 -16.28 -4.78 20.05
CA ASN A 223 -17.28 -3.85 19.53
C ASN A 223 -17.96 -4.37 18.24
N LEU A 224 -17.40 -5.41 17.62
CA LEU A 224 -17.86 -6.02 16.37
C LEU A 224 -18.68 -7.31 16.60
N MET A 225 -19.07 -7.61 17.83
CA MET A 225 -19.84 -8.82 18.19
C MET A 225 -21.21 -8.94 17.48
N HIS A 226 -21.72 -7.83 16.92
CA HIS A 226 -22.94 -7.79 16.12
C HIS A 226 -22.72 -8.17 14.65
N VAL A 227 -21.47 -8.28 14.22
CA VAL A 227 -21.05 -8.61 12.85
C VAL A 227 -20.72 -10.10 12.77
N SER A 228 -21.06 -10.75 11.66
CA SER A 228 -20.72 -12.17 11.47
C SER A 228 -19.20 -12.37 11.48
N PRO A 229 -18.66 -13.33 12.26
CA PRO A 229 -17.22 -13.62 12.28
C PRO A 229 -16.62 -13.95 10.91
N SER A 230 -17.42 -14.49 9.98
CA SER A 230 -17.00 -14.73 8.59
C SER A 230 -16.57 -13.47 7.85
N LEU A 231 -17.03 -12.29 8.28
CA LEU A 231 -16.64 -11.03 7.67
C LEU A 231 -15.28 -10.52 8.19
N PHE A 232 -14.78 -11.05 9.31
CA PHE A 232 -13.47 -10.64 9.86
C PHE A 232 -12.30 -11.04 8.96
N THR A 233 -12.51 -12.01 8.07
CA THR A 233 -11.54 -12.43 7.05
C THR A 233 -11.72 -11.72 5.71
N GLU A 234 -12.72 -10.83 5.59
CA GLU A 234 -13.10 -10.16 4.33
C GLU A 234 -12.87 -8.64 4.44
N PRO A 235 -11.69 -8.13 4.06
CA PRO A 235 -11.32 -6.71 4.26
C PRO A 235 -12.30 -5.73 3.61
N ASN A 236 -12.89 -6.08 2.47
CA ASN A 236 -13.85 -5.23 1.77
C ASN A 236 -15.17 -5.09 2.55
N GLU A 237 -15.65 -6.18 3.14
CA GLU A 237 -16.93 -6.23 3.84
C GLU A 237 -16.82 -5.68 5.27
N ILE A 238 -15.72 -5.95 5.97
CA ILE A 238 -15.54 -5.49 7.36
C ILE A 238 -15.28 -3.98 7.45
N SER A 239 -14.69 -3.39 6.40
CA SER A 239 -14.34 -1.96 6.33
C SER A 239 -15.46 -1.01 6.75
N GLN A 240 -16.71 -1.32 6.39
CA GLN A 240 -17.88 -0.49 6.69
C GLN A 240 -18.22 -0.43 8.19
N TYR A 241 -17.83 -1.45 8.95
CA TYR A 241 -18.07 -1.55 10.40
C TYR A 241 -16.93 -0.93 11.22
N LEU A 242 -15.78 -0.65 10.61
CA LEU A 242 -14.62 -0.07 11.29
C LEU A 242 -14.72 1.47 11.31
N PRO A 243 -14.71 2.11 12.49
CA PRO A 243 -14.73 3.56 12.58
C PRO A 243 -13.39 4.13 12.10
N ILE A 244 -13.48 5.27 11.40
CA ILE A 244 -12.31 6.02 10.92
C ILE A 244 -11.66 6.71 12.12
N LYS A 245 -10.36 6.49 12.31
CA LYS A 245 -9.52 7.14 13.31
C LYS A 245 -8.75 8.32 12.73
N GLU A 246 -8.33 8.19 11.49
CA GLU A 246 -7.57 9.20 10.76
C GLU A 246 -8.04 9.24 9.30
N ALA A 247 -8.15 10.45 8.75
CA ALA A 247 -8.41 10.68 7.34
C ALA A 247 -7.59 11.87 6.86
N VAL A 248 -6.86 11.70 5.76
CA VAL A 248 -6.02 12.73 5.15
C VAL A 248 -6.23 12.74 3.65
N CYS A 249 -6.49 13.92 3.08
CA CYS A 249 -6.66 14.12 1.64
C CYS A 249 -5.59 15.06 1.11
N GLU A 250 -4.91 14.62 0.05
CA GLU A 250 -3.80 15.33 -0.57
C GLU A 250 -3.93 15.34 -2.09
N LYS A 251 -3.45 16.42 -2.71
CA LYS A 251 -3.19 16.47 -4.15
C LYS A 251 -1.72 16.24 -4.42
N LEU A 252 -1.42 15.36 -5.36
CA LEU A 252 -0.10 15.18 -5.95
C LEU A 252 -0.05 16.00 -7.23
N LEU A 253 0.44 17.24 -7.14
CA LEU A 253 0.53 18.16 -8.27
C LEU A 253 1.67 17.74 -9.20
N PHE A 254 1.41 17.83 -10.50
CA PHE A 254 2.42 17.57 -11.52
C PHE A 254 3.43 18.72 -11.59
N PRO A 255 4.69 18.43 -11.92
CA PRO A 255 5.71 19.45 -12.05
C PRO A 255 5.45 20.35 -13.27
N GLU A 256 5.73 21.65 -13.16
CA GLU A 256 5.35 22.69 -14.13
C GLU A 256 5.99 22.55 -15.54
N ARG A 257 7.04 21.74 -15.71
CA ARG A 257 7.69 21.51 -17.02
C ARG A 257 7.02 20.38 -17.82
N MET A 258 5.73 20.49 -18.04
CA MET A 258 5.02 19.68 -19.04
C MET A 258 4.84 20.48 -20.33
N ASP A 259 5.93 20.84 -21.00
CA ASP A 259 5.82 21.43 -22.33
C ASP A 259 5.45 20.34 -23.35
N PRO A 260 4.37 20.50 -24.12
CA PRO A 260 4.18 19.75 -25.34
C PRO A 260 5.23 20.23 -26.35
N ASN A 261 6.03 19.28 -26.82
CA ASN A 261 6.96 19.33 -27.94
C ASN A 261 6.91 20.61 -28.84
N PRO A 262 7.97 21.44 -28.89
CA PRO A 262 8.06 22.56 -29.82
C PRO A 262 8.51 22.03 -31.20
N ALA A 263 7.60 21.40 -31.94
CA ALA A 263 7.91 20.90 -33.29
C ALA A 263 6.98 21.40 -34.40
N ASP A 264 5.94 22.19 -34.11
CA ASP A 264 4.97 22.64 -35.12
C ASP A 264 4.94 24.17 -35.38
N SER A 265 6.01 24.89 -35.01
CA SER A 265 6.16 26.30 -35.36
C SER A 265 7.43 26.56 -36.17
N GLN A 266 7.46 26.05 -37.40
CA GLN A 266 8.20 26.71 -38.48
C GLN A 266 7.19 27.23 -39.49
N GLU A 267 6.73 28.45 -39.22
CA GLU A 267 6.06 29.30 -40.20
C GLU A 267 6.96 29.49 -41.42
N SER A 268 6.37 29.21 -42.57
CA SER A 268 6.80 29.58 -43.91
C SER A 268 7.07 31.08 -44.01
N ALA A 269 8.33 31.46 -44.23
CA ALA A 269 8.68 32.77 -44.74
C ALA A 269 8.71 32.73 -46.28
N PRO A 270 8.02 33.63 -47.00
CA PRO A 270 8.18 33.77 -48.44
C PRO A 270 9.42 34.63 -48.74
N ALA A 271 10.28 34.16 -49.65
CA ALA A 271 11.36 34.96 -50.20
C ALA A 271 10.89 35.61 -51.52
N GLU A 272 10.90 36.94 -51.55
CA GLU A 272 10.99 37.76 -52.77
C GLU A 272 12.42 37.70 -53.35
#